data_AF-A0A933H918-F1
#
_entry.id   AF-A0A933H918-F1
#
_cell.length_a   1.000
_cell.length_b   1.000
_cell.length_c   1.000
_cell.angle_alpha   90.00
_cell.angle_beta   90.00
_cell.angle_gamma   90.00
#
_symmetry.space_group_name_H-M   'P 1'
#
loop_
_entity.id
_entity.type
_entity.pdbx_description
1 polymer ?
#
loop_
_entity_poly.entity_id
_entity_poly.type
_entity_poly.pdbx_seq_one_letter_code
_entity_poly.pdbx_strand_id
1 'polypeptide(L)'
;MDEEINWLALEEKFDKQLTPGQRAEIRRVALPDDLAELPAYYHLLPAGVEPGKQWQRVIFILPWVKQKKGAPPIGEQFKRAGIDERRMFQMLRSNEPQDLLCLRRLFRQADDVSADWEYFGPSLYYWNKVNKRRFVEDYYSTSQVSK
;
A
#
# COMPACT_ATOMS: atom_id res chain seq x y z
N MET A 1 1.98 24.95 -7.69
CA MET A 1 1.35 24.00 -8.62
C MET A 1 1.53 22.66 -7.96
N ASP A 2 0.47 22.15 -7.33
CA ASP A 2 0.49 20.78 -6.84
C ASP A 2 0.36 19.90 -8.08
N GLU A 3 1.49 19.42 -8.60
CA GLU A 3 1.46 18.38 -9.61
C GLU A 3 0.68 17.19 -9.03
N GLU A 4 -0.44 16.88 -9.66
CA GLU A 4 -1.27 15.75 -9.28
C GLU A 4 -0.44 14.47 -9.39
N ILE A 5 -0.25 13.77 -8.26
CA ILE A 5 0.57 12.56 -8.22
C ILE A 5 -0.05 11.50 -9.13
N ASN A 6 0.70 11.08 -10.15
CA ASN A 6 0.27 9.99 -11.02
C ASN A 6 0.59 8.62 -10.38
N TRP A 7 -0.41 8.06 -9.68
CA TRP A 7 -0.29 6.78 -8.97
C TRP A 7 -0.11 5.58 -9.89
N LEU A 8 -0.74 5.60 -11.07
CA LEU A 8 -0.62 4.51 -12.04
C LEU A 8 0.79 4.46 -12.63
N ALA A 9 1.37 5.62 -12.93
CA ALA A 9 2.75 5.72 -13.41
C ALA A 9 3.75 5.21 -12.36
N LEU A 10 3.51 5.45 -11.05
CA LEU A 10 4.35 4.90 -9.99
C LEU A 10 4.31 3.37 -9.97
N GLU A 11 3.12 2.77 -10.04
CA GLU A 11 2.97 1.32 -10.02
C GLU A 11 3.58 0.67 -11.27
N GLU A 12 3.32 1.25 -12.45
CA GLU A 12 3.90 0.80 -13.71
C GLU A 12 5.43 0.89 -13.69
N LYS A 13 5.98 1.97 -13.13
CA LYS A 13 7.43 2.15 -12.99
C LYS A 13 8.05 1.08 -12.08
N PHE A 14 7.39 0.76 -10.97
CA PHE A 14 7.83 -0.34 -10.10
C PHE A 14 7.80 -1.69 -10.80
N ASP A 15 6.71 -2.02 -11.50
CA ASP A 15 6.55 -3.32 -12.13
C ASP A 15 7.42 -3.49 -13.38
N LYS A 16 7.46 -2.49 -14.26
CA LYS A 16 8.07 -2.60 -15.59
C LYS A 16 9.47 -2.01 -15.70
N GLN A 17 9.78 -0.94 -14.96
CA GLN A 17 11.03 -0.19 -15.17
C GLN A 17 12.13 -0.58 -14.19
N LEU A 18 11.79 -0.99 -12.97
CA LEU A 18 12.79 -1.54 -12.06
C LEU A 18 13.26 -2.93 -12.51
N THR A 19 14.51 -3.25 -12.21
CA THR A 19 15.03 -4.61 -12.38
C THR A 19 14.48 -5.55 -11.28
N PRO A 20 14.50 -6.88 -11.49
CA PRO A 20 14.13 -7.84 -10.45
C PRO A 20 14.94 -7.66 -9.15
N GLY A 21 16.22 -7.28 -9.26
CA GLY A 21 17.10 -6.99 -8.12
C GLY A 21 16.62 -5.79 -7.30
N GLN A 22 16.36 -4.66 -7.97
CA GLN A 22 15.86 -3.44 -7.33
C GLN A 22 14.48 -3.66 -6.66
N ARG A 23 13.57 -4.39 -7.31
CA ARG A 23 12.30 -4.78 -6.67
C ARG A 23 12.53 -5.67 -5.43
N ALA A 24 13.49 -6.58 -5.49
CA ALA A 24 13.83 -7.45 -4.37
C ALA A 24 14.44 -6.67 -3.19
N GLU A 25 15.27 -5.66 -3.44
CA GLU A 25 15.81 -4.76 -2.43
C GLU A 25 14.67 -4.06 -1.67
N ILE A 26 13.75 -3.40 -2.38
CA ILE A 26 12.58 -2.74 -1.79
C ILE A 26 11.75 -3.74 -0.98
N ARG A 27 11.50 -4.94 -1.52
CA ARG A 27 10.69 -5.97 -0.85
C ARG A 27 11.31 -6.45 0.48
N ARG A 28 12.64 -6.44 0.59
CA ARG A 28 13.39 -6.99 1.75
C ARG A 28 13.56 -6.00 2.90
N VAL A 29 13.31 -4.72 2.67
CA VAL A 29 13.41 -3.67 3.68
C VAL A 29 12.64 -4.03 4.96
N ALA A 30 13.25 -3.81 6.13
CA ALA A 30 12.63 -4.16 7.40
C ALA A 30 11.58 -3.13 7.81
N LEU A 31 11.94 -1.84 7.76
CA LEU A 31 11.14 -0.69 8.15
C LEU A 31 10.97 0.31 7.00
N PRO A 32 9.85 1.05 6.90
CA PRO A 32 9.67 2.05 5.84
C PRO A 32 10.81 3.05 5.70
N ASP A 33 11.44 3.41 6.82
CA ASP A 33 12.51 4.40 6.88
C ASP A 33 13.79 3.93 6.18
N ASP A 34 14.08 2.63 6.19
CA ASP A 34 15.30 2.06 5.57
C ASP A 34 15.26 2.19 4.03
N LEU A 35 14.10 2.52 3.43
CA LEU A 35 14.01 2.83 2.00
C LEU A 35 14.91 4.01 1.61
N ALA A 36 15.16 4.95 2.53
CA ALA A 36 16.06 6.08 2.27
C ALA A 36 17.52 5.64 2.01
N GLU A 37 17.89 4.42 2.35
CA GLU A 37 19.23 3.88 2.12
C GLU A 37 19.35 3.15 0.78
N LEU A 38 18.25 3.02 0.02
CA LEU A 38 18.22 2.26 -1.22
C LEU A 38 18.17 3.16 -2.48
N PRO A 39 19.09 2.99 -3.45
CA PRO A 39 18.99 3.68 -4.74
C PRO A 39 17.67 3.43 -5.47
N ALA A 40 17.13 2.20 -5.35
CA ALA A 40 15.86 1.80 -5.94
C ALA A 40 14.67 2.67 -5.47
N TYR A 41 14.70 3.18 -4.24
CA TYR A 41 13.69 4.11 -3.72
C TYR A 41 13.70 5.43 -4.49
N TYR A 42 14.87 6.04 -4.64
CA TYR A 42 15.03 7.30 -5.38
C TYR A 42 14.73 7.17 -6.86
N HIS A 43 15.04 6.01 -7.45
CA HIS A 43 14.65 5.73 -8.82
C HIS A 43 13.14 5.71 -9.01
N LEU A 44 12.34 5.38 -8.00
CA LEU A 44 10.87 5.37 -8.12
C LEU A 44 10.24 6.74 -8.01
N LEU A 45 10.81 7.64 -7.22
CA LEU A 45 10.23 8.96 -6.99
C LEU A 45 9.93 9.68 -8.32
N PRO A 46 8.78 10.37 -8.42
CA PRO A 46 8.53 11.29 -9.52
C PRO A 46 9.64 12.36 -9.63
N ALA A 47 9.77 12.97 -10.80
CA ALA A 47 10.74 14.03 -10.98
C ALA A 47 10.37 15.25 -10.11
N GLY A 48 11.35 15.87 -9.46
CA GLY A 48 11.16 17.12 -8.72
C GLY A 48 10.45 17.01 -7.36
N VAL A 49 9.99 15.82 -6.95
CA VAL A 49 9.44 15.62 -5.59
C VAL A 49 10.53 15.29 -4.58
N GLU A 50 10.37 15.86 -3.39
CA GLU A 50 11.25 15.56 -2.27
C GLU A 50 10.96 14.17 -1.69
N PRO A 51 12.01 13.40 -1.35
CA PRO A 51 11.85 12.17 -0.60
C PRO A 51 11.27 12.46 0.79
N GLY A 52 10.51 11.52 1.34
CA GLY A 52 9.92 11.71 2.66
C GLY A 52 9.03 10.56 3.11
N LYS A 53 8.52 10.69 4.33
CA LYS A 53 7.70 9.67 5.01
C LYS A 53 6.52 9.21 4.15
N GLN A 54 5.84 10.15 3.50
CA GLN A 54 4.67 9.84 2.67
C GLN A 54 5.04 8.86 1.53
N TRP A 55 6.14 9.12 0.82
CA TRP A 55 6.64 8.23 -0.22
C TRP A 55 7.16 6.90 0.32
N GLN A 56 7.83 6.92 1.47
CA GLN A 56 8.29 5.69 2.14
C GLN A 56 7.12 4.76 2.46
N ARG A 57 5.99 5.27 2.97
CA ARG A 57 4.77 4.47 3.23
C ARG A 57 4.24 3.81 1.97
N VAL A 58 4.11 4.58 0.89
CA VAL A 58 3.59 4.10 -0.39
C VAL A 58 4.50 3.01 -0.96
N ILE A 59 5.79 3.30 -1.10
CA ILE A 59 6.77 2.40 -1.72
C ILE A 59 7.01 1.15 -0.86
N PHE A 60 6.87 1.25 0.47
CA PHE A 60 6.99 0.09 1.36
C PHE A 60 5.89 -0.96 1.16
N ILE A 61 4.68 -0.51 0.81
CA ILE A 61 3.51 -1.38 0.59
C ILE A 61 3.39 -1.82 -0.87
N LEU A 62 3.88 -1.01 -1.81
CA LEU A 62 3.83 -1.22 -3.26
C LEU A 62 4.16 -2.65 -3.73
N PRO A 63 5.19 -3.36 -3.21
CA PRO A 63 5.53 -4.70 -3.69
C PRO A 63 4.48 -5.80 -3.44
N TRP A 64 3.46 -5.50 -2.65
CA TRP A 64 2.51 -6.48 -2.10
C TRP A 64 1.08 -6.28 -2.62
N VAL A 65 0.83 -5.27 -3.45
CA VAL A 65 -0.52 -4.94 -3.93
C VAL A 65 -0.47 -4.62 -5.41
N LYS A 66 -1.11 -5.46 -6.22
CA LYS A 66 -1.16 -5.28 -7.68
C LYS A 66 -2.18 -4.22 -8.06
N GLN A 67 -1.90 -3.44 -9.10
CA GLN A 67 -2.92 -2.58 -9.69
C GLN A 67 -4.03 -3.37 -10.37
N LYS A 68 -5.26 -3.01 -10.04
CA LYS A 68 -6.47 -3.47 -10.73
C LYS A 68 -7.56 -2.42 -10.60
N LYS A 69 -7.89 -1.79 -11.72
CA LYS A 69 -9.00 -0.82 -11.80
C LYS A 69 -10.31 -1.46 -11.34
N GLY A 70 -11.04 -0.77 -10.47
CA GLY A 70 -12.30 -1.28 -9.92
C GLY A 70 -12.15 -2.55 -9.07
N ALA A 71 -10.98 -2.79 -8.47
CA ALA A 71 -10.81 -3.84 -7.49
C ALA A 71 -11.81 -3.68 -6.33
N PRO A 72 -12.30 -4.79 -5.73
CA PRO A 72 -13.11 -4.71 -4.52
C PRO A 72 -12.36 -3.97 -3.39
N PRO A 73 -13.05 -3.40 -2.40
CA PRO A 73 -12.39 -2.80 -1.25
C PRO A 73 -11.39 -3.75 -0.58
N ILE A 74 -10.24 -3.23 -0.13
CA ILE A 74 -9.15 -4.06 0.41
C ILE A 74 -9.59 -4.80 1.68
N GLY A 75 -10.37 -4.14 2.55
CA GLY A 75 -10.92 -4.78 3.74
C GLY A 75 -11.78 -5.99 3.41
N GLU A 76 -12.61 -5.91 2.36
CA GLU A 76 -13.42 -7.02 1.90
C GLU A 76 -12.56 -8.18 1.37
N GLN A 77 -11.51 -7.86 0.61
CA GLN A 77 -10.57 -8.88 0.12
C GLN A 77 -9.86 -9.60 1.27
N PHE A 78 -9.43 -8.87 2.31
CA PHE A 78 -8.85 -9.49 3.50
C PHE A 78 -9.83 -10.42 4.21
N LYS A 79 -11.11 -10.04 4.32
CA LYS A 79 -12.15 -10.91 4.88
C LYS A 79 -12.31 -12.19 4.06
N ARG A 80 -12.39 -12.07 2.74
CA ARG A 80 -12.48 -13.23 1.82
C ARG A 80 -11.25 -14.14 1.93
N ALA A 81 -10.07 -13.58 2.20
CA ALA A 81 -8.83 -14.29 2.44
C ALA A 81 -8.71 -14.89 3.86
N GLY A 82 -9.74 -14.79 4.71
CA GLY A 82 -9.75 -15.38 6.05
C GLY A 82 -8.85 -14.66 7.06
N ILE A 83 -8.51 -13.38 6.82
CA ILE A 83 -7.79 -12.56 7.79
C ILE A 83 -8.67 -12.36 9.03
N ASP A 84 -8.15 -12.69 10.21
CA ASP A 84 -8.87 -12.46 11.46
C ASP A 84 -9.08 -10.95 11.72
N GLU A 85 -10.31 -10.60 12.07
CA GLU A 85 -10.72 -9.23 12.41
C GLU A 85 -9.80 -8.56 13.43
N ARG A 86 -9.31 -9.30 14.43
CA ARG A 86 -8.40 -8.77 15.45
C ARG A 86 -7.13 -8.19 14.82
N ARG A 87 -6.65 -8.74 13.71
CA ARG A 87 -5.47 -8.21 12.98
C ARG A 87 -5.78 -6.88 12.29
N MET A 88 -7.01 -6.69 11.80
CA MET A 88 -7.48 -5.41 11.25
C MET A 88 -7.48 -4.32 12.33
N PHE A 89 -8.02 -4.64 13.51
CA PHE A 89 -8.03 -3.69 14.64
C PHE A 89 -6.64 -3.45 15.24
N GLN A 90 -5.74 -4.43 15.21
CA GLN A 90 -4.35 -4.23 15.58
C GLN A 90 -3.68 -3.18 14.67
N MET A 91 -3.89 -3.27 13.35
CA MET A 91 -3.39 -2.26 12.41
C MET A 91 -4.01 -0.89 12.71
N LEU A 92 -5.33 -0.81 12.88
CA LEU A 92 -6.05 0.45 13.14
C LEU A 92 -5.56 1.18 14.39
N ARG A 93 -5.26 0.45 15.47
CA ARG A 93 -4.84 0.99 16.77
C ARG A 93 -3.34 1.27 16.86
N SER A 94 -2.56 0.75 15.92
CA SER A 94 -1.10 0.93 15.90
C SER A 94 -0.71 2.29 15.31
N ASN A 95 0.48 2.76 15.66
CA ASN A 95 1.11 3.94 15.11
C ASN A 95 2.27 3.55 14.17
N GLU A 96 2.75 4.52 13.39
CA GLU A 96 3.93 4.34 12.54
C GLU A 96 5.18 4.03 13.40
N PRO A 97 6.03 3.06 13.00
CA PRO A 97 5.95 2.23 11.78
C PRO A 97 5.15 0.92 11.93
N GLN A 98 4.67 0.61 13.13
CA GLN A 98 4.06 -0.69 13.47
C GLN A 98 2.78 -0.98 12.67
N ASP A 99 1.96 0.04 12.41
CA ASP A 99 0.77 -0.06 11.58
C ASP A 99 1.06 -0.52 10.14
N LEU A 100 2.11 0.02 9.50
CA LEU A 100 2.55 -0.33 8.16
C LEU A 100 3.17 -1.73 8.13
N LEU A 101 3.90 -2.11 9.19
CA LEU A 101 4.40 -3.47 9.36
C LEU A 101 3.25 -4.48 9.48
N CYS A 102 2.23 -4.14 10.26
CA CYS A 102 1.00 -4.93 10.34
C CYS A 102 0.32 -5.02 8.97
N LEU A 103 0.13 -3.89 8.29
CA LEU A 103 -0.50 -3.83 6.97
C LEU A 103 0.24 -4.70 5.93
N ARG A 104 1.57 -4.61 5.86
CA ARG A 104 2.39 -5.48 5.01
C ARG A 104 2.17 -6.96 5.31
N ARG A 105 2.08 -7.35 6.59
CA ARG A 105 1.82 -8.74 6.98
C ARG A 105 0.44 -9.21 6.54
N LEU A 106 -0.57 -8.34 6.57
CA LEU A 106 -1.91 -8.65 6.06
C LEU A 106 -1.88 -8.94 4.56
N PHE A 107 -1.25 -8.07 3.77
CA PHE A 107 -1.08 -8.30 2.32
C PHE A 107 -0.31 -9.59 2.02
N ARG A 108 0.79 -9.84 2.73
CA ARG A 108 1.56 -11.09 2.59
C ARG A 108 0.77 -12.35 2.94
N GLN A 109 -0.15 -12.26 3.90
CA GLN A 109 -0.98 -13.39 4.31
C GLN A 109 -2.11 -13.64 3.31
N ALA A 110 -2.67 -12.59 2.71
CA ALA A 110 -3.78 -12.71 1.77
C ALA A 110 -3.35 -13.05 0.32
N ASP A 111 -2.07 -12.82 -0.03
CA ASP A 111 -1.33 -13.22 -1.25
C ASP A 111 -1.86 -12.68 -2.60
N ASP A 112 -3.17 -12.54 -2.79
CA ASP A 112 -3.79 -12.09 -4.04
C ASP A 112 -4.72 -10.88 -3.85
N VAL A 113 -4.23 -9.88 -3.12
CA VAL A 113 -4.95 -8.62 -2.94
C VAL A 113 -4.54 -7.64 -4.02
N SER A 114 -5.54 -7.05 -4.66
CA SER A 114 -5.37 -6.01 -5.66
C SER A 114 -6.05 -4.73 -5.19
N ALA A 115 -5.60 -3.59 -5.69
CA ALA A 115 -6.22 -2.31 -5.35
C ALA A 115 -6.30 -1.45 -6.59
N ASP A 116 -7.22 -0.50 -6.59
CA ASP A 116 -7.18 0.60 -7.53
C ASP A 116 -6.28 1.70 -6.96
N TRP A 117 -5.08 1.82 -7.51
CA TRP A 117 -4.01 2.71 -7.03
C TRP A 117 -4.35 4.20 -7.12
N GLU A 118 -5.30 4.59 -7.98
CA GLU A 118 -5.83 5.96 -8.00
C GLU A 118 -6.48 6.34 -6.65
N TYR A 119 -7.08 5.37 -5.96
CA TYR A 119 -7.68 5.57 -4.63
C TYR A 119 -6.77 5.10 -3.49
N PHE A 120 -6.04 4.01 -3.71
CA PHE A 120 -5.21 3.40 -2.69
C PHE A 120 -3.90 4.17 -2.44
N GLY A 121 -3.28 4.70 -3.49
CA GLY A 121 -2.08 5.53 -3.40
C GLY A 121 -2.25 6.73 -2.45
N PRO A 122 -3.27 7.60 -2.66
CA PRO A 122 -3.55 8.71 -1.74
C PRO A 122 -3.84 8.25 -0.32
N SER A 123 -4.52 7.12 -0.15
CA SER A 123 -4.84 6.57 1.18
C SER A 123 -3.58 6.24 1.99
N LEU A 124 -2.56 5.68 1.33
CA LEU A 124 -1.24 5.41 1.92
C LEU A 124 -0.39 6.69 2.08
N TYR A 125 -0.47 7.60 1.12
CA TYR A 125 0.29 8.85 1.17
C TYR A 125 -0.15 9.71 2.37
N TYR A 126 -1.46 9.87 2.54
CA TYR A 126 -2.10 10.56 3.65
C TYR A 126 -2.50 9.59 4.77
N TRP A 127 -1.64 8.63 5.10
CA TRP A 127 -1.93 7.61 6.11
C TRP A 127 -2.26 8.21 7.48
N ASN A 128 -3.54 8.15 7.86
CA ASN A 128 -4.07 8.72 9.10
C ASN A 128 -5.18 7.84 9.68
N LYS A 129 -5.71 8.23 10.84
CA LYS A 129 -6.75 7.45 11.54
C LYS A 129 -8.03 7.26 10.72
N VAL A 130 -8.40 8.25 9.88
CA VAL A 130 -9.59 8.17 9.02
C VAL A 130 -9.36 7.13 7.92
N ASN A 131 -8.23 7.21 7.23
CA ASN A 131 -7.88 6.23 6.19
C ASN A 131 -7.77 4.82 6.76
N LYS A 132 -7.11 4.63 7.92
CA LYS A 132 -7.07 3.33 8.61
C LYS A 132 -8.47 2.79 8.93
N ARG A 133 -9.38 3.65 9.40
CA ARG A 133 -10.75 3.25 9.74
C ARG A 133 -11.49 2.75 8.51
N ARG A 134 -11.33 3.41 7.36
CA ARG A 134 -11.95 3.00 6.10
C ARG A 134 -11.60 1.55 5.73
N PHE A 135 -10.36 1.12 5.92
CA PHE A 135 -9.95 -0.29 5.69
C PHE A 135 -10.73 -1.27 6.58
N VAL A 136 -11.02 -0.88 7.82
CA VAL A 136 -11.79 -1.70 8.75
C VAL A 136 -13.27 -1.66 8.41
N GLU A 137 -13.81 -0.50 8.02
CA GLU A 137 -15.20 -0.38 7.55
C GLU A 137 -15.43 -1.25 6.31
N ASP A 138 -14.52 -1.19 5.34
CA ASP A 138 -14.52 -2.02 4.13
C ASP A 138 -14.51 -3.53 4.44
N TYR A 139 -13.93 -3.94 5.57
CA TYR A 139 -13.94 -5.33 6.02
C TYR A 139 -15.35 -5.82 6.42
N TYR A 140 -16.22 -4.91 6.88
CA TYR A 140 -17.62 -5.22 7.21
C TYR A 140 -18.59 -4.87 6.11
N SER A 141 -18.22 -3.97 5.21
CA SER A 141 -18.99 -3.66 4.01
C SER A 141 -19.23 -4.95 3.23
N THR A 142 -20.47 -5.42 3.30
CA THR A 142 -20.90 -6.57 2.51
C THR A 142 -21.16 -6.00 1.12
N SER A 143 -20.36 -6.39 0.13
CA SER A 143 -20.69 -6.09 -1.27
C SER A 143 -22.09 -6.63 -1.54
N GLN A 144 -23.09 -5.75 -1.59
CA GLN A 144 -24.32 -6.04 -2.31
C GLN A 144 -23.90 -6.11 -3.78
N VAL A 145 -23.58 -7.32 -4.23
CA VAL A 145 -23.44 -7.63 -5.64
C VAL A 145 -24.83 -7.48 -6.23
N SER A 146 -25.12 -6.33 -6.82
CA SER A 146 -26.22 -6.22 -7.78
C SER A 146 -25.94 -7.21 -8.91
N LYS A 147 -26.84 -8.18 -9.04
CA LYS A 147 -26.92 -9.10 -10.17
C LYS A 147 -27.20 -8.35 -11.47
#